data_AF-A0A970AVA6-F1
#
_entry.id   AF-A0A970AVA6-F1
#
_cell.length_a   1.000
_cell.length_b   1.000
_cell.length_c   1.000
_cell.angle_alpha   90.00
_cell.angle_beta   90.00
_cell.angle_gamma   90.00
#
_symmetry.space_group_name_H-M   'P 1'
#
loop_
_entity.id
_entity.type
_entity.pdbx_description
1 polymer ?
#
loop_
_entity_poly.entity_id
_entity_poly.type
_entity_poly.pdbx_seq_one_letter_code
_entity_poly.pdbx_strand_id
1 'polypeptide(L)'
;MLEEEQFQPLLKLVPPQPAIELPAPAAASNSKSACTWPLEQAIDRHPVTVAPDTPIAQVLTLMNPRRSCCDLAGGRQANIGSTAQRSCVLVVENSKLTGIFTERDIVKLSAAGANSVGLKVADVMTRQPITLKQSKAHDIFTAIFMLRQHQIRHLPVVDDRGQLQGIITRERIREALQPINLLTNLRCAADVMTANVIHAPKTASVFDLAQLMVKHRVSCIVIVEEQIQYPQRAIGHAENYQFPSTNYSANIQESESRNINSKKLIPVGIVTERDIIQYQAFELNLSQISAADAMSGPLFCISTSDSLWAAHQEMQRRRVRRLVVVGKQGEMLGIVSETNLPQVFTPSEMYGTIELLQQAVDDRASQLQQANEQLQREILERQRAEVALQQAHDDLKRQVEERTAQLSASNELLQRDIVKRQRVEEALRQKETRLRSQTQQLEQTLRQLQQTQTQLVQTEKMSSLGQMIAGIAHEINNPVNFIYGNLSHTSHYIKELLRLVELYQRHYPEPALEIQAAAAEIELDFW
;
A
#
# COMPACT_ATOMS: atom_id res chain seq x y z
N MET A 1 36.04 -20.95 34.27
CA MET A 1 36.28 -22.18 33.48
C MET A 1 35.19 -23.16 33.84
N LEU A 2 34.52 -23.76 32.85
CA LEU A 2 33.31 -24.60 32.90
C LEU A 2 32.01 -23.89 32.47
N GLU A 3 31.96 -23.31 31.26
CA GLU A 3 30.70 -22.98 30.56
C GLU A 3 30.80 -23.15 29.03
N GLU A 4 31.37 -24.26 28.53
CA GLU A 4 31.54 -24.43 27.07
C GLU A 4 31.10 -25.79 26.49
N GLU A 5 30.52 -26.72 27.26
CA GLU A 5 30.25 -28.07 26.76
C GLU A 5 28.77 -28.50 26.65
N GLN A 6 27.78 -27.64 26.89
CA GLN A 6 26.36 -28.06 26.79
C GLN A 6 25.57 -27.52 25.58
N PHE A 7 26.21 -26.78 24.65
CA PHE A 7 25.53 -26.18 23.49
C PHE A 7 25.70 -26.93 22.15
N GLN A 8 26.18 -28.18 22.16
CA GLN A 8 26.48 -28.94 20.93
C GLN A 8 25.33 -29.75 20.27
N PRO A 9 24.13 -30.00 20.81
CA PRO A 9 23.14 -30.79 20.05
C PRO A 9 22.25 -29.99 19.08
N LEU A 10 22.11 -28.66 19.25
CA LEU A 10 21.08 -27.88 18.54
C LEU A 10 21.46 -27.47 17.10
N LEU A 11 22.69 -27.70 16.67
CA LEU A 11 23.18 -27.40 15.31
C LEU A 11 22.85 -28.49 14.26
N LYS A 12 22.21 -29.60 14.64
CA LYS A 12 21.98 -30.76 13.74
C LYS A 12 20.54 -30.96 13.24
N LEU A 13 19.58 -30.14 13.68
CA LEU A 13 18.15 -30.34 13.33
C LEU A 13 17.64 -29.43 12.20
N VAL A 14 18.49 -28.56 11.66
CA VAL A 14 18.18 -27.82 10.44
C VAL A 14 18.82 -28.60 9.28
N PRO A 15 18.05 -29.27 8.41
CA PRO A 15 18.64 -29.79 7.18
C PRO A 15 19.30 -28.61 6.45
N PRO A 16 20.50 -28.78 5.88
CA PRO A 16 21.07 -27.73 5.06
C PRO A 16 20.06 -27.47 3.95
N GLN A 17 19.37 -26.33 4.03
CA GLN A 17 18.64 -25.85 2.88
C GLN A 17 19.66 -25.81 1.74
N PRO A 18 19.35 -26.34 0.54
CA PRO A 18 20.23 -26.15 -0.58
C PRO A 18 20.53 -24.66 -0.62
N ALA A 19 21.81 -24.31 -0.55
CA ALA A 19 22.24 -22.95 -0.76
C ALA A 19 21.50 -22.52 -2.03
N ILE A 20 20.55 -21.60 -1.88
CA ILE A 20 20.06 -20.88 -3.04
C ILE A 20 21.33 -20.20 -3.49
N GLU A 21 21.98 -20.79 -4.50
CA GLU A 21 22.99 -20.14 -5.28
C GLU A 21 22.29 -18.87 -5.73
N LEU A 22 22.52 -17.79 -4.97
CA LEU A 22 22.49 -16.45 -5.50
C LEU A 22 23.25 -16.60 -6.81
N PRO A 23 22.59 -16.39 -7.98
CA PRO A 23 23.33 -16.39 -9.22
C PRO A 23 24.50 -15.44 -8.97
N ALA A 24 25.72 -15.99 -9.01
CA ALA A 24 26.94 -15.22 -8.80
C ALA A 24 26.74 -13.90 -9.54
N PRO A 25 26.94 -12.73 -8.91
CA PRO A 25 26.58 -11.44 -9.49
C PRO A 25 27.10 -11.51 -10.90
N ALA A 26 26.17 -11.62 -11.87
CA ALA A 26 26.52 -11.94 -13.24
C ALA A 26 27.57 -10.91 -13.53
N ALA A 27 28.83 -11.35 -13.64
CA ALA A 27 29.96 -10.45 -13.66
C ALA A 27 29.55 -9.49 -14.75
N ALA A 28 29.19 -8.26 -14.33
CA ALA A 28 28.84 -7.22 -15.25
C ALA A 28 30.18 -7.02 -15.89
N SER A 29 30.38 -7.80 -16.96
CA SER A 29 31.39 -7.59 -17.93
C SER A 29 31.16 -6.13 -18.23
N ASN A 30 32.05 -5.31 -17.69
CA ASN A 30 32.27 -3.97 -18.13
C ASN A 30 32.76 -4.07 -19.59
N SER A 31 31.96 -4.65 -20.48
CA SER A 31 31.66 -3.96 -21.72
C SER A 31 30.90 -2.73 -21.23
N LYS A 32 31.47 -1.53 -21.13
CA LYS A 32 32.13 -0.85 -22.26
C LYS A 32 31.63 -1.36 -23.62
N SER A 33 30.34 -1.72 -23.73
CA SER A 33 29.61 -1.52 -24.95
C SER A 33 29.48 -0.02 -25.05
N ALA A 34 30.54 0.60 -25.58
CA ALA A 34 30.42 1.90 -26.20
C ALA A 34 29.14 1.82 -27.03
N CYS A 35 28.16 2.67 -26.72
CA CYS A 35 26.99 2.85 -27.55
C CYS A 35 27.46 3.39 -28.91
N THR A 36 28.06 2.53 -29.73
CA THR A 36 28.36 2.82 -31.12
C THR A 36 27.02 2.69 -31.83
N TRP A 37 26.30 3.80 -31.92
CA TRP A 37 25.15 3.88 -32.79
C TRP A 37 25.63 3.60 -34.22
N PRO A 38 25.20 2.48 -34.84
CA PRO A 38 25.82 2.05 -36.07
C PRO A 38 25.41 3.01 -37.18
N LEU A 39 26.38 3.82 -37.63
CA LEU A 39 26.26 4.71 -38.78
C LEU A 39 25.69 3.96 -40.00
N GLU A 40 25.97 2.67 -40.11
CA GLU A 40 25.48 1.76 -41.14
C GLU A 40 23.96 1.82 -41.32
N GLN A 41 23.18 2.00 -40.24
CA GLN A 41 21.73 2.13 -40.31
C GLN A 41 21.26 3.48 -40.87
N ALA A 42 22.10 4.51 -40.86
CA ALA A 42 21.82 5.85 -41.38
C ALA A 42 22.23 6.01 -42.86
N ILE A 43 22.98 5.07 -43.43
CA ILE A 43 23.39 5.12 -44.84
C ILE A 43 22.23 4.62 -45.71
N ASP A 44 21.75 5.47 -46.61
CA ASP A 44 20.88 5.04 -47.71
C ASP A 44 21.75 4.50 -48.85
N ARG A 45 21.68 3.18 -49.07
CA ARG A 45 22.44 2.45 -50.08
C ARG A 45 21.81 2.50 -51.48
N HIS A 46 20.64 3.11 -51.65
CA HIS A 46 19.94 3.21 -52.93
C HIS A 46 19.63 4.66 -53.33
N PRO A 47 20.63 5.57 -53.36
CA PRO A 47 20.41 6.93 -53.80
C PRO A 47 20.08 6.97 -55.30
N VAL A 48 19.34 7.99 -55.72
CA VAL A 48 19.08 8.22 -57.14
C VAL A 48 20.35 8.75 -57.81
N THR A 49 20.82 8.03 -58.82
CA THR A 49 22.02 8.38 -59.59
C THR A 49 21.68 8.64 -61.06
N VAL A 50 22.38 9.58 -61.68
CA VAL A 50 22.28 9.89 -63.13
C VAL A 50 23.66 10.05 -63.75
N ALA A 51 23.74 9.87 -65.07
CA ALA A 51 24.97 10.13 -65.84
C ALA A 51 25.15 11.65 -66.09
N PRO A 52 26.38 12.16 -66.27
CA PRO A 52 26.65 13.60 -66.43
C PRO A 52 25.96 14.24 -67.64
N ASP A 53 25.70 13.46 -68.68
CA ASP A 53 25.06 13.87 -69.93
C ASP A 53 23.52 13.90 -69.86
N THR A 54 22.93 13.46 -68.74
CA THR A 54 21.49 13.44 -68.52
C THR A 54 20.91 14.87 -68.60
N PRO A 55 19.88 15.11 -69.43
CA PRO A 55 19.21 16.42 -69.51
C PRO A 55 18.56 16.83 -68.20
N ILE A 56 18.60 18.13 -67.86
CA ILE A 56 17.99 18.64 -66.61
C ILE A 56 16.50 18.31 -66.53
N ALA A 57 15.75 18.39 -67.64
CA ALA A 57 14.32 18.06 -67.66
C ALA A 57 14.02 16.63 -67.15
N GLN A 58 14.88 15.66 -67.49
CA GLN A 58 14.78 14.30 -66.99
C GLN A 58 15.11 14.22 -65.48
N VAL A 59 16.13 14.95 -65.03
CA VAL A 59 16.50 15.03 -63.61
C VAL A 59 15.38 15.65 -62.76
N LEU A 60 14.73 16.71 -63.25
CA LEU A 60 13.58 17.35 -62.59
C LEU A 60 12.43 16.35 -62.39
N THR A 61 12.17 15.50 -63.39
CA THR A 61 11.17 14.44 -63.30
C THR A 61 11.53 13.39 -62.24
N LEU A 62 12.81 13.06 -62.08
CA LEU A 62 13.28 12.11 -61.06
C LEU A 62 13.20 12.67 -59.63
N MET A 63 13.40 13.97 -59.46
CA MET A 63 13.28 14.69 -58.19
C MET A 63 11.81 14.95 -57.79
N ASN A 64 10.93 15.06 -58.79
CA ASN A 64 9.50 15.24 -58.60
C ASN A 64 8.72 14.10 -59.29
N PRO A 65 8.83 12.83 -58.81
CA PRO A 65 8.04 11.76 -59.37
C PRO A 65 6.57 12.16 -59.22
N ARG A 66 5.86 12.30 -60.35
CA ARG A 66 4.45 12.72 -60.37
C ARG A 66 3.72 11.98 -59.25
N ARG A 67 3.16 12.72 -58.28
CA ARG A 67 2.06 12.14 -57.48
C ARG A 67 1.05 11.68 -58.51
N SER A 68 0.76 10.38 -58.52
CA SER A 68 -0.23 9.79 -59.41
C SER A 68 -1.49 10.64 -59.32
N CYS A 69 -1.76 11.44 -60.34
CA CYS A 69 -3.00 12.20 -60.46
C CYS A 69 -3.94 11.29 -61.24
N CYS A 70 -4.51 10.31 -60.54
CA CYS A 70 -5.62 9.47 -60.98
C CYS A 70 -6.04 8.53 -59.84
N ASP A 71 -6.85 9.04 -58.90
CA ASP A 71 -7.76 8.19 -58.10
C ASP A 71 -9.19 8.45 -58.59
N LEU A 72 -9.47 7.94 -59.79
CA LEU A 72 -10.80 7.62 -60.28
C LEU A 72 -10.74 6.24 -60.96
N ALA A 73 -10.42 5.20 -60.18
CA ALA A 73 -10.84 3.82 -60.40
C ALA A 73 -10.14 2.93 -59.37
N GLY A 74 -10.91 2.29 -58.50
CA GLY A 74 -10.40 1.39 -57.48
C GLY A 74 -9.55 0.26 -58.07
N GLY A 75 -8.33 0.10 -57.53
CA GLY A 75 -7.43 -0.97 -57.91
C GLY A 75 -6.23 -1.05 -56.95
N ARG A 76 -6.31 -2.03 -56.04
CA ARG A 76 -5.26 -2.59 -55.14
C ARG A 76 -3.91 -1.87 -55.11
N GLN A 77 -3.61 -1.30 -53.95
CA GLN A 77 -2.29 -0.84 -53.50
C GLN A 77 -1.22 -1.92 -53.69
N ALA A 78 -0.33 -1.70 -54.64
CA ALA A 78 1.03 -2.20 -54.53
C ALA A 78 1.75 -1.33 -53.50
N ASN A 79 2.17 -1.94 -52.39
CA ASN A 79 3.11 -1.35 -51.43
C ASN A 79 4.45 -1.07 -52.13
N ILE A 80 4.55 0.05 -52.83
CA ILE A 80 5.84 0.65 -53.18
C ILE A 80 6.27 1.39 -51.91
N GLY A 81 7.24 0.81 -51.22
CA GLY A 81 7.81 1.35 -49.99
C GLY A 81 8.15 2.82 -50.14
N SER A 82 7.91 3.58 -49.06
CA SER A 82 8.48 4.90 -48.78
C SER A 82 8.80 5.71 -50.05
N THR A 83 7.81 6.44 -50.57
CA THR A 83 8.04 7.53 -51.51
C THR A 83 8.79 8.66 -50.79
N ALA A 84 10.05 8.39 -50.44
CA ALA A 84 10.96 9.32 -49.81
C ALA A 84 11.14 10.51 -50.76
N GLN A 85 10.94 11.70 -50.22
CA GLN A 85 11.05 12.95 -50.96
C GLN A 85 12.51 13.18 -51.37
N ARG A 86 12.79 12.92 -52.65
CA ARG A 86 14.11 13.03 -53.28
C ARG A 86 14.52 14.49 -53.39
N SER A 87 15.41 14.93 -52.51
CA SER A 87 15.90 16.31 -52.41
C SER A 87 17.25 16.53 -53.11
N CYS A 88 17.87 15.45 -53.58
CA CYS A 88 19.07 15.49 -54.40
C CYS A 88 19.15 14.29 -55.35
N VAL A 89 19.96 14.45 -56.38
CA VAL A 89 20.40 13.41 -57.31
C VAL A 89 21.92 13.40 -57.34
N LEU A 90 22.52 12.22 -57.31
CA LEU A 90 23.96 12.04 -57.40
C LEU A 90 24.37 11.84 -58.86
N VAL A 91 25.40 12.54 -59.30
CA VAL A 91 25.93 12.39 -60.65
C VAL A 91 27.13 11.46 -60.60
N VAL A 92 27.05 10.35 -61.33
CA VAL A 92 28.01 9.26 -61.28
C VAL A 92 28.50 8.97 -62.69
N GLU A 93 29.81 8.86 -62.85
CA GLU A 93 30.47 8.47 -64.09
C GLU A 93 31.45 7.33 -63.78
N ASN A 94 31.37 6.21 -64.51
CA ASN A 94 32.22 5.03 -64.27
C ASN A 94 32.21 4.57 -62.80
N SER A 95 31.03 4.55 -62.16
CA SER A 95 30.83 4.22 -60.73
C SER A 95 31.47 5.19 -59.73
N LYS A 96 32.09 6.28 -60.19
CA LYS A 96 32.70 7.31 -59.35
C LYS A 96 31.75 8.50 -59.21
N LEU A 97 31.63 9.01 -57.99
CA LEU A 97 30.83 10.21 -57.73
C LEU A 97 31.55 11.44 -58.31
N THR A 98 30.91 12.14 -59.25
CA THR A 98 31.47 13.33 -59.91
C THR A 98 30.77 14.62 -59.47
N GLY A 99 29.49 14.54 -59.11
CA GLY A 99 28.72 15.70 -58.68
C GLY A 99 27.49 15.38 -57.86
N ILE A 100 26.90 16.42 -57.29
CA ILE A 100 25.59 16.39 -56.66
C ILE A 100 24.72 17.50 -57.23
N PHE A 101 23.46 17.19 -57.51
CA PHE A 101 22.47 18.16 -57.94
C PHE A 101 21.31 18.18 -56.95
N THR A 102 20.94 19.37 -56.45
CA THR A 102 19.99 19.52 -55.35
C THR A 102 18.84 20.45 -55.71
N GLU A 103 17.78 20.44 -54.89
CA GLU A 103 16.64 21.38 -55.01
C GLU A 103 17.11 22.84 -55.11
N ARG A 104 18.17 23.18 -54.37
CA ARG A 104 18.73 24.54 -54.33
C ARG A 104 19.40 24.95 -55.63
N ASP A 105 19.97 24.00 -56.37
CA ASP A 105 20.62 24.32 -57.65
C ASP A 105 19.57 24.68 -58.70
N ILE A 106 18.39 24.04 -58.65
CA ILE A 106 17.23 24.38 -59.48
C ILE A 106 16.74 25.80 -59.15
N VAL A 107 16.63 26.15 -57.86
CA VAL A 107 16.21 27.49 -57.44
C VAL A 107 17.21 28.57 -57.88
N LYS A 108 18.52 28.29 -57.87
CA LYS A 108 19.54 29.20 -58.42
C LYS A 108 19.36 29.42 -59.92
N LEU A 109 19.09 28.36 -60.69
CA LEU A 109 18.83 28.46 -62.12
C LEU A 109 17.57 29.28 -62.41
N SER A 110 16.50 29.02 -61.66
CA SER A 110 15.25 29.79 -61.71
C SER A 110 15.48 31.27 -61.42
N ALA A 111 16.21 31.59 -60.35
CA ALA A 111 16.50 32.97 -59.97
C ALA A 111 17.41 33.72 -60.97
N ALA A 112 18.24 32.99 -61.71
CA ALA A 112 19.09 33.53 -62.77
C ALA A 112 18.36 33.72 -64.10
N GLY A 113 17.10 33.28 -64.21
CA GLY A 113 16.33 33.35 -65.46
C GLY A 113 16.86 32.42 -66.57
N ALA A 114 17.61 31.37 -66.19
CA ALA A 114 18.18 30.45 -67.15
C ALA A 114 17.12 29.46 -67.68
N ASN A 115 17.04 29.29 -68.99
CA ASN A 115 16.19 28.27 -69.61
C ASN A 115 16.77 26.87 -69.35
N SER A 116 15.94 25.94 -68.87
CA SER A 116 16.31 24.55 -68.60
C SER A 116 16.44 23.68 -69.86
N VAL A 117 16.01 24.18 -71.01
CA VAL A 117 15.98 23.44 -72.29
C VAL A 117 17.40 23.27 -72.83
N GLY A 118 17.82 22.03 -73.06
CA GLY A 118 19.11 21.68 -73.65
C GLY A 118 20.31 21.66 -72.69
N LEU A 119 20.13 22.06 -71.43
CA LEU A 119 21.17 21.98 -70.41
C LEU A 119 21.31 20.55 -69.86
N LYS A 120 22.57 20.13 -69.66
CA LYS A 120 22.90 18.84 -69.03
C LYS A 120 23.12 19.02 -67.55
N VAL A 121 22.91 17.96 -66.77
CA VAL A 121 23.14 18.02 -65.32
C VAL A 121 24.60 18.36 -64.96
N ALA A 122 25.57 17.93 -65.78
CA ALA A 122 26.99 18.28 -65.60
C ALA A 122 27.28 19.78 -65.65
N ASP A 123 26.45 20.57 -66.33
CA ASP A 123 26.64 22.01 -66.50
C ASP A 123 26.24 22.80 -65.24
N VAL A 124 25.36 22.21 -64.43
CA VAL A 124 24.71 22.89 -63.29
C VAL A 124 24.94 22.20 -61.95
N MET A 125 25.46 20.98 -61.94
CA MET A 125 25.74 20.23 -60.71
C MET A 125 26.86 20.88 -59.89
N THR A 126 26.79 20.69 -58.57
CA THR A 126 27.94 20.96 -57.71
C THR A 126 29.00 19.90 -57.98
N ARG A 127 30.14 20.31 -58.55
CA ARG A 127 31.29 19.44 -58.81
C ARG A 127 32.04 19.17 -57.53
N GLN A 128 32.56 17.94 -57.38
CA GLN A 128 33.33 17.51 -56.20
C GLN A 128 32.58 17.74 -54.86
N PRO A 129 31.46 17.02 -54.65
CA PRO A 129 30.73 17.12 -53.39
C PRO A 129 31.59 16.70 -52.20
N ILE A 130 31.27 17.24 -51.03
CA ILE A 130 31.89 16.82 -49.78
C ILE A 130 31.41 15.40 -49.48
N THR A 131 32.33 14.46 -49.32
CA THR A 131 32.04 13.03 -49.13
C THR A 131 32.59 12.50 -47.81
N LEU A 132 31.90 11.54 -47.21
CA LEU A 132 32.41 10.73 -46.10
C LEU A 132 33.02 9.44 -46.65
N LYS A 133 34.29 9.18 -46.35
CA LYS A 133 34.92 7.88 -46.67
C LYS A 133 34.42 6.82 -45.70
N GLN A 134 34.02 5.65 -46.21
CA GLN A 134 33.56 4.53 -45.39
C GLN A 134 34.61 4.12 -44.33
N SER A 135 35.89 4.16 -44.68
CA SER A 135 37.02 3.91 -43.76
C SER A 135 37.11 4.89 -42.58
N LYS A 136 36.51 6.09 -42.69
CA LYS A 136 36.45 7.11 -41.63
C LYS A 136 35.08 7.17 -40.95
N ALA A 137 34.14 6.35 -41.38
CA ALA A 137 32.73 6.39 -41.02
C ALA A 137 32.46 5.55 -39.75
N HIS A 138 33.15 5.88 -38.65
CA HIS A 138 33.11 5.09 -37.41
C HIS A 138 31.86 5.35 -36.57
N ASP A 139 31.30 6.56 -36.70
CA ASP A 139 30.26 7.05 -35.80
C ASP A 139 29.32 8.02 -36.54
N ILE A 140 28.03 7.92 -36.24
CA ILE A 140 26.97 8.81 -36.72
C ILE A 140 27.26 10.28 -36.37
N PHE A 141 27.95 10.55 -35.27
CA PHE A 141 28.34 11.93 -34.90
C PHE A 141 29.31 12.56 -35.90
N THR A 142 30.16 11.77 -36.56
CA THR A 142 31.05 12.28 -37.62
C THR A 142 30.23 12.81 -38.80
N ALA A 143 29.18 12.10 -39.18
CA ALA A 143 28.26 12.54 -40.23
C ALA A 143 27.48 13.80 -39.82
N ILE A 144 26.97 13.85 -38.58
CA ILE A 144 26.28 15.05 -38.03
C ILE A 144 27.22 16.27 -38.04
N PHE A 145 28.46 16.09 -37.60
CA PHE A 145 29.48 17.14 -37.59
C PHE A 145 29.75 17.65 -39.00
N MET A 146 30.01 16.76 -39.96
CA MET A 146 30.26 17.15 -41.36
C MET A 146 29.06 17.88 -41.99
N LEU A 147 27.84 17.39 -41.77
CA LEU A 147 26.63 18.06 -42.25
C LEU A 147 26.47 19.48 -41.69
N ARG A 148 26.83 19.70 -40.42
CA ARG A 148 26.79 21.00 -39.74
C ARG A 148 27.92 21.94 -40.19
N GLN A 149 29.17 21.49 -40.08
CA GLN A 149 30.37 22.25 -40.45
C GLN A 149 30.27 22.81 -41.87
N HIS A 150 29.87 21.96 -42.81
CA HIS A 150 29.81 22.33 -44.21
C HIS A 150 28.44 22.86 -44.64
N GLN A 151 27.47 22.98 -43.72
CA GLN A 151 26.12 23.50 -43.97
C GLN A 151 25.39 22.78 -45.11
N ILE A 152 25.63 21.47 -45.25
CA ILE A 152 25.02 20.61 -46.27
C ILE A 152 23.89 19.77 -45.67
N ARG A 153 23.03 19.26 -46.55
CA ARG A 153 21.87 18.41 -46.17
C ARG A 153 22.06 16.94 -46.57
N HIS A 154 22.96 16.70 -47.50
CA HIS A 154 23.21 15.42 -48.13
C HIS A 154 24.71 15.18 -48.10
N LEU A 155 25.13 14.08 -47.48
CA LEU A 155 26.53 13.68 -47.34
C LEU A 155 26.72 12.34 -48.06
N PRO A 156 27.20 12.33 -49.32
CA PRO A 156 27.53 11.10 -50.01
C PRO A 156 28.62 10.30 -49.29
N VAL A 157 28.46 8.99 -49.26
CA VAL A 157 29.41 8.04 -48.68
C VAL A 157 30.13 7.34 -49.83
N VAL A 158 31.46 7.32 -49.77
CA VAL A 158 32.31 6.72 -50.80
C VAL A 158 33.31 5.75 -50.20
N ASP A 159 33.79 4.81 -51.00
CA ASP A 159 34.93 3.97 -50.62
C ASP A 159 36.27 4.71 -50.78
N ASP A 160 37.38 4.05 -50.47
CA ASP A 160 38.72 4.65 -50.62
C ASP A 160 39.13 4.90 -52.08
N ARG A 161 38.44 4.28 -53.04
CA ARG A 161 38.63 4.46 -54.49
C ARG A 161 37.73 5.57 -55.06
N GLY A 162 36.84 6.15 -54.25
CA GLY A 162 35.89 7.19 -54.64
C GLY A 162 34.61 6.67 -55.29
N GLN A 163 34.33 5.37 -55.21
CA GLN A 163 33.07 4.79 -55.67
C GLN A 163 31.95 5.08 -54.69
N LEU A 164 30.76 5.33 -55.20
CA LEU A 164 29.59 5.65 -54.41
C LEU A 164 29.09 4.42 -53.64
N GLN A 165 28.99 4.52 -52.32
CA GLN A 165 28.45 3.48 -51.43
C GLN A 165 27.04 3.81 -50.91
N GLY A 166 26.69 5.10 -50.86
CA GLY A 166 25.38 5.55 -50.42
C GLY A 166 25.33 7.03 -50.12
N ILE A 167 24.29 7.46 -49.42
CA ILE A 167 24.11 8.85 -48.99
C ILE A 167 23.57 8.89 -47.56
N ILE A 168 24.06 9.84 -46.77
CA ILE A 168 23.53 10.14 -45.44
C ILE A 168 22.78 11.46 -45.52
N THR A 169 21.54 11.47 -45.03
CA THR A 169 20.72 12.67 -44.92
C THR A 169 20.32 12.90 -43.46
N ARG A 170 19.89 14.12 -43.13
CA ARG A 170 19.40 14.45 -41.78
C ARG A 170 18.19 13.59 -41.37
N GLU A 171 17.37 13.21 -42.34
CA GLU A 171 16.22 12.33 -42.16
C GLU A 171 16.66 10.92 -41.76
N ARG A 172 17.60 10.33 -42.51
CA ARG A 172 18.14 9.00 -42.21
C ARG A 172 18.90 8.96 -40.88
N ILE A 173 19.63 10.03 -40.54
CA ILE A 173 20.25 10.16 -39.22
C ILE A 173 19.19 10.14 -38.12
N ARG A 174 18.12 10.93 -38.26
CA ARG A 174 17.05 10.96 -37.25
C ARG A 174 16.35 9.61 -37.11
N GLU A 175 16.08 8.92 -38.22
CA GLU A 175 15.49 7.58 -38.21
C GLU A 175 16.41 6.55 -37.52
N ALA A 176 17.71 6.60 -37.82
CA ALA A 176 18.70 5.70 -37.23
C ALA A 176 18.92 5.96 -35.73
N LEU A 177 18.84 7.23 -35.30
CA LEU A 177 18.97 7.59 -33.89
C LEU A 177 17.76 7.19 -33.06
N GLN A 178 16.59 6.95 -33.68
CA GLN A 178 15.28 6.87 -33.00
C GLN A 178 15.04 8.14 -32.15
N PRO A 179 13.80 8.45 -31.72
CA PRO A 179 13.61 9.76 -31.10
C PRO A 179 14.15 9.74 -29.68
N ILE A 180 15.09 10.63 -29.39
CA ILE A 180 15.36 11.15 -28.06
C ILE A 180 14.11 11.95 -27.64
N ASN A 181 13.01 11.23 -27.41
CA ASN A 181 11.70 11.76 -27.00
C ASN A 181 11.81 12.55 -25.69
N LEU A 182 12.79 12.21 -24.88
CA LEU A 182 13.01 12.78 -23.55
C LEU A 182 13.36 14.28 -23.59
N LEU A 183 14.14 14.73 -24.58
CA LEU A 183 14.61 16.12 -24.63
C LEU A 183 13.70 17.05 -25.42
N THR A 184 13.01 16.55 -26.47
CA THR A 184 12.08 17.35 -27.29
C THR A 184 10.76 17.70 -26.59
N ASN A 185 10.42 17.00 -25.49
CA ASN A 185 9.25 17.30 -24.68
C ASN A 185 9.45 18.47 -23.71
N LEU A 186 10.70 18.84 -23.40
CA LEU A 186 11.03 19.84 -22.39
C LEU A 186 11.21 21.27 -22.94
N ARG A 187 11.22 21.42 -24.28
CA ARG A 187 11.44 22.70 -24.98
C ARG A 187 10.21 23.07 -25.80
N CYS A 188 9.97 24.37 -25.93
CA CYS A 188 8.86 24.91 -26.71
C CYS A 188 9.34 25.53 -28.02
N ALA A 189 8.40 25.80 -28.93
CA ALA A 189 8.69 26.42 -30.23
C ALA A 189 9.42 27.76 -30.10
N ALA A 190 9.13 28.54 -29.05
CA ALA A 190 9.79 29.81 -28.77
C ALA A 190 11.32 29.70 -28.61
N ASP A 191 11.80 28.57 -28.08
CA ASP A 191 13.21 28.38 -27.74
C ASP A 191 14.11 28.15 -28.98
N VAL A 192 13.51 27.69 -30.09
CA VAL A 192 14.26 27.17 -31.26
C VAL A 192 13.81 27.80 -32.58
N MET A 193 12.70 28.55 -32.59
CA MET A 193 12.19 29.21 -33.79
C MET A 193 13.17 30.25 -34.35
N THR A 194 13.21 30.35 -35.68
CA THR A 194 13.86 31.49 -36.33
C THR A 194 12.88 32.65 -36.35
N ALA A 195 13.13 33.70 -35.56
CA ALA A 195 12.25 34.87 -35.45
C ALA A 195 12.27 35.77 -36.71
N ASN A 196 13.43 35.89 -37.37
CA ASN A 196 13.53 36.68 -38.61
C ASN A 196 13.10 35.84 -39.82
N VAL A 197 11.78 35.82 -40.07
CA VAL A 197 11.19 35.06 -41.17
C VAL A 197 11.18 35.90 -42.45
N ILE A 198 11.79 35.38 -43.50
CA ILE A 198 11.71 35.96 -44.84
C ILE A 198 10.30 35.75 -45.39
N HIS A 199 9.66 36.84 -45.79
CA HIS A 199 8.27 36.86 -46.22
C HIS A 199 8.07 37.72 -47.47
N ALA A 200 6.94 37.53 -48.16
CA ALA A 200 6.56 38.26 -49.36
C ALA A 200 5.03 38.47 -49.44
N PRO A 201 4.54 39.51 -50.14
CA PRO A 201 3.10 39.69 -50.37
C PRO A 201 2.56 38.65 -51.37
N LYS A 202 1.24 38.42 -51.36
CA LYS A 202 0.53 37.54 -52.31
C LYS A 202 0.77 37.90 -53.79
N THR A 203 1.09 39.15 -54.08
CA THR A 203 1.31 39.67 -55.44
C THR A 203 2.72 39.45 -55.98
N ALA A 204 3.68 39.02 -55.15
CA ALA A 204 5.05 38.76 -55.60
C ALA A 204 5.08 37.63 -56.64
N SER A 205 5.97 37.70 -57.64
CA SER A 205 6.08 36.60 -58.61
C SER A 205 6.90 35.44 -58.05
N VAL A 206 6.67 34.22 -58.54
CA VAL A 206 7.49 33.04 -58.16
C VAL A 206 8.97 33.26 -58.50
N PHE A 207 9.28 34.02 -59.54
CA PHE A 207 10.64 34.44 -59.86
C PHE A 207 11.25 35.31 -58.74
N ASP A 208 10.53 36.32 -58.25
CA ASP A 208 10.98 37.16 -57.12
C ASP A 208 11.18 36.31 -55.85
N LEU A 209 10.28 35.34 -55.63
CA LEU A 209 10.43 34.38 -54.53
C LEU A 209 11.70 33.54 -54.68
N ALA A 210 12.01 33.04 -55.88
CA ALA A 210 13.25 32.31 -56.14
C ALA A 210 14.48 33.18 -55.86
N GLN A 211 14.47 34.45 -56.28
CA GLN A 211 15.55 35.40 -55.99
C GLN A 211 15.72 35.66 -54.49
N LEU A 212 14.62 35.84 -53.76
CA LEU A 212 14.64 36.00 -52.30
C LEU A 212 15.19 34.75 -51.60
N MET A 213 14.83 33.55 -52.05
CA MET A 213 15.38 32.29 -51.50
C MET A 213 16.89 32.19 -51.68
N VAL A 214 17.41 32.53 -52.87
CA VAL A 214 18.86 32.54 -53.14
C VAL A 214 19.58 33.60 -52.32
N LYS A 215 19.06 34.83 -52.33
CA LYS A 215 19.65 35.99 -51.63
C LYS A 215 19.78 35.76 -50.14
N HIS A 216 18.71 35.26 -49.50
CA HIS A 216 18.67 35.06 -48.06
C HIS A 216 19.08 33.63 -47.63
N ARG A 217 19.42 32.75 -48.59
CA ARG A 217 19.79 31.34 -48.35
C ARG A 217 18.73 30.57 -47.55
N VAL A 218 17.45 30.88 -47.77
CA VAL A 218 16.30 30.23 -47.11
C VAL A 218 15.62 29.25 -48.05
N SER A 219 15.03 28.19 -47.50
CA SER A 219 14.37 27.14 -48.29
C SER A 219 12.85 27.34 -48.47
N CYS A 220 12.29 28.38 -47.86
CA CYS A 220 10.90 28.81 -48.04
C CYS A 220 10.76 30.30 -47.79
N ILE A 221 9.67 30.84 -48.33
CA ILE A 221 9.19 32.19 -48.07
C ILE A 221 7.75 32.07 -47.58
N VAL A 222 7.46 32.74 -46.46
CA VAL A 222 6.09 32.81 -45.94
C VAL A 222 5.36 33.94 -46.62
N ILE A 223 4.22 33.63 -47.24
CA ILE A 223 3.37 34.62 -47.89
C ILE A 223 2.49 35.25 -46.83
N VAL A 224 2.45 36.57 -46.80
CA VAL A 224 1.76 37.36 -45.76
C VAL A 224 0.73 38.30 -46.34
N GLU A 225 -0.24 38.61 -45.48
CA GLU A 225 -1.19 39.70 -45.67
C GLU A 225 -1.03 40.68 -44.51
N GLU A 226 -0.98 41.97 -44.84
CA GLU A 226 -0.95 43.01 -43.81
C GLU A 226 -2.37 43.21 -43.27
N GLN A 227 -2.55 43.00 -41.96
CA GLN A 227 -3.76 43.44 -41.28
C GLN A 227 -3.47 44.69 -40.45
N ILE A 228 -4.26 45.74 -40.71
CA ILE A 228 -4.28 46.95 -39.88
C ILE A 228 -5.25 46.70 -38.72
N GLN A 229 -4.72 46.64 -37.50
CA GLN A 229 -5.55 46.55 -36.32
C GLN A 229 -6.07 47.94 -35.96
N TYR A 230 -7.36 48.20 -36.16
CA TYR A 230 -8.03 49.32 -35.50
C TYR A 230 -8.09 49.03 -33.99
N PRO A 231 -7.72 49.97 -33.11
CA PRO A 231 -7.73 49.72 -31.67
C PRO A 231 -9.18 49.43 -31.23
N GLN A 232 -9.43 48.21 -30.79
CA GLN A 232 -10.69 47.83 -30.17
C GLN A 232 -10.81 48.57 -28.83
N ARG A 233 -11.60 49.65 -28.79
CA ARG A 233 -12.13 50.14 -27.51
C ARG A 233 -12.91 48.99 -26.88
N ALA A 234 -12.63 48.72 -25.62
CA ALA A 234 -13.31 47.72 -24.81
C ALA A 234 -14.83 47.91 -24.91
N ILE A 235 -15.52 46.92 -25.49
CA ILE A 235 -16.97 46.77 -25.34
C ILE A 235 -17.15 45.52 -24.49
N GLY A 236 -17.07 45.72 -23.18
CA GLY A 236 -17.77 44.89 -22.21
C GLY A 236 -19.25 45.26 -22.24
N HIS A 237 -20.10 44.24 -22.20
CA HIS A 237 -21.57 44.29 -22.18
C HIS A 237 -22.17 45.50 -21.46
N ALA A 238 -23.03 46.26 -22.14
CA ALA A 238 -24.35 46.65 -21.64
C ALA A 238 -25.09 47.48 -22.70
N GLU A 239 -26.36 47.15 -22.85
CA GLU A 239 -27.40 47.92 -23.51
C GLU A 239 -27.46 49.35 -22.97
N ASN A 240 -27.86 50.29 -23.83
CA ASN A 240 -28.11 51.71 -23.54
C ASN A 240 -26.88 52.51 -23.09
N TYR A 241 -26.49 53.53 -23.85
CA TYR A 241 -26.51 54.90 -23.34
C TYR A 241 -26.16 55.91 -24.44
N GLN A 242 -26.96 56.97 -24.48
CA GLN A 242 -26.87 58.14 -25.34
C GLN A 242 -25.56 58.91 -25.16
N PHE A 243 -25.09 59.50 -26.26
CA PHE A 243 -24.03 60.51 -26.26
C PHE A 243 -24.41 61.74 -25.43
N PRO A 244 -23.44 62.30 -24.69
CA PRO A 244 -23.33 63.75 -24.63
C PRO A 244 -21.95 64.20 -25.10
N SER A 245 -21.97 65.07 -26.10
CA SER A 245 -20.95 66.06 -26.42
C SER A 245 -20.59 66.90 -25.20
N THR A 246 -19.30 67.14 -24.93
CA THR A 246 -18.71 68.47 -24.70
C THR A 246 -17.22 68.41 -24.32
N ASN A 247 -16.55 69.51 -24.65
CA ASN A 247 -15.14 69.86 -24.56
C ASN A 247 -14.47 69.64 -23.19
N TYR A 248 -13.22 69.20 -23.18
CA TYR A 248 -12.20 69.72 -22.26
C TYR A 248 -10.79 69.56 -22.85
N SER A 249 -10.08 70.68 -22.90
CA SER A 249 -8.68 70.80 -23.31
C SER A 249 -7.74 70.50 -22.15
N ALA A 250 -6.52 70.06 -22.51
CA ALA A 250 -5.26 70.16 -21.76
C ALA A 250 -5.05 69.25 -20.52
N ASN A 251 -4.23 68.20 -20.70
CA ASN A 251 -2.83 68.18 -20.21
C ASN A 251 -2.21 66.80 -20.50
N ILE A 252 -1.43 66.71 -21.57
CA ILE A 252 -0.56 65.57 -21.84
C ILE A 252 0.81 65.94 -21.29
N GLN A 253 1.17 65.35 -20.15
CA GLN A 253 2.57 65.18 -19.80
C GLN A 253 3.13 64.04 -20.66
N GLU A 254 4.16 64.40 -21.41
CA GLU A 254 4.99 63.53 -22.22
C GLU A 254 5.65 62.44 -21.36
N SER A 255 5.16 61.22 -21.50
CA SER A 255 5.98 60.01 -21.34
C SER A 255 5.17 58.83 -21.88
N GLU A 256 5.78 58.01 -22.74
CA GLU A 256 5.22 56.88 -23.49
C GLU A 256 4.63 57.19 -24.88
N SER A 257 5.43 57.85 -25.73
CA SER A 257 5.27 57.77 -27.19
C SER A 257 6.32 56.85 -27.79
N ARG A 258 5.96 55.58 -28.00
CA ARG A 258 6.52 54.55 -28.93
C ARG A 258 5.72 53.26 -28.67
N ASN A 259 4.85 52.72 -29.52
CA ASN A 259 4.60 52.94 -30.95
C ASN A 259 3.16 52.43 -31.23
N ILE A 260 2.27 53.35 -31.61
CA ILE A 260 0.88 53.08 -32.01
C ILE A 260 0.91 52.77 -33.52
N ASN A 261 0.26 51.69 -33.96
CA ASN A 261 0.26 51.07 -35.31
C ASN A 261 1.41 50.10 -35.64
N SER A 262 1.56 49.00 -34.89
CA SER A 262 2.29 47.84 -35.41
C SER A 262 1.43 47.11 -36.45
N LYS A 263 1.73 47.33 -37.74
CA LYS A 263 1.20 46.49 -38.82
C LYS A 263 1.52 45.02 -38.50
N LYS A 264 0.48 44.18 -38.39
CA LYS A 264 0.66 42.75 -38.11
C LYS A 264 0.68 41.98 -39.42
N LEU A 265 1.73 41.18 -39.57
CA LEU A 265 1.90 40.30 -40.72
C LEU A 265 1.21 38.97 -40.41
N ILE A 266 0.14 38.68 -41.13
CA ILE A 266 -0.59 37.41 -40.98
C ILE A 266 -0.13 36.46 -42.07
N PRO A 267 0.37 35.26 -41.70
CA PRO A 267 0.80 34.28 -42.68
C PRO A 267 -0.43 33.63 -43.34
N VAL A 268 -0.46 33.66 -44.67
CA VAL A 268 -1.59 33.15 -45.49
C VAL A 268 -1.20 31.93 -46.31
N GLY A 269 0.08 31.79 -46.64
CA GLY A 269 0.59 30.67 -47.44
C GLY A 269 2.11 30.53 -47.30
N ILE A 270 2.65 29.45 -47.87
CA ILE A 270 4.09 29.23 -47.91
C ILE A 270 4.49 28.70 -49.28
N VAL A 271 5.59 29.23 -49.79
CA VAL A 271 6.22 28.75 -51.03
C VAL A 271 7.61 28.22 -50.67
N THR A 272 7.96 27.09 -51.24
CA THR A 272 9.15 26.32 -50.90
C THR A 272 10.01 26.02 -52.12
N GLU A 273 11.27 25.61 -51.91
CA GLU A 273 12.15 25.14 -53.01
C GLU A 273 11.44 24.11 -53.91
N ARG A 274 10.62 23.22 -53.34
CA ARG A 274 9.88 22.19 -54.09
C ARG A 274 8.83 22.78 -55.04
N ASP A 275 8.13 23.83 -54.62
CA ASP A 275 7.09 24.42 -55.44
C ASP A 275 7.71 25.05 -56.70
N ILE A 276 8.86 25.72 -56.55
CA ILE A 276 9.65 26.26 -57.67
C ILE A 276 10.05 25.15 -58.66
N ILE A 277 10.52 24.01 -58.15
CA ILE A 277 10.89 22.84 -58.97
C ILE A 277 9.69 22.32 -59.76
N GLN A 278 8.51 22.26 -59.13
CA GLN A 278 7.29 21.82 -59.79
C GLN A 278 6.91 22.76 -60.93
N TYR A 279 6.94 24.07 -60.74
CA TYR A 279 6.62 25.04 -61.80
C TYR A 279 7.66 25.01 -62.94
N GLN A 280 8.94 24.83 -62.61
CA GLN A 280 9.99 24.72 -63.63
C GLN A 280 9.90 23.40 -64.43
N ALA A 281 9.49 22.29 -63.79
CA ALA A 281 9.25 21.02 -64.47
C ALA A 281 8.06 21.06 -65.44
N PHE A 282 7.10 21.98 -65.23
CA PHE A 282 6.00 22.24 -66.15
C PHE A 282 6.31 23.32 -67.19
N GLU A 283 7.57 23.80 -67.26
CA GLU A 283 8.02 24.83 -68.21
C GLU A 283 7.20 26.13 -68.13
N LEU A 284 6.70 26.46 -66.93
CA LEU A 284 5.91 27.66 -66.72
C LEU A 284 6.79 28.91 -66.55
N ASN A 285 6.27 30.07 -66.96
CA ASN A 285 6.95 31.34 -66.77
C ASN A 285 6.82 31.82 -65.31
N LEU A 286 7.90 31.67 -64.54
CA LEU A 286 7.92 32.02 -63.12
C LEU A 286 7.69 33.50 -62.83
N SER A 287 7.92 34.39 -63.80
CA SER A 287 7.67 35.83 -63.65
C SER A 287 6.19 36.19 -63.75
N GLN A 288 5.36 35.29 -64.30
CA GLN A 288 3.92 35.50 -64.49
C GLN A 288 3.06 34.84 -63.42
N ILE A 289 3.59 33.85 -62.70
CA ILE A 289 2.87 33.17 -61.62
C ILE A 289 2.99 33.99 -60.35
N SER A 290 1.84 34.36 -59.76
CA SER A 290 1.81 35.07 -58.48
C SER A 290 2.05 34.12 -57.30
N ALA A 291 2.53 34.67 -56.19
CA ALA A 291 2.69 33.94 -54.93
C ALA A 291 1.36 33.38 -54.43
N ALA A 292 0.24 34.05 -54.69
CA ALA A 292 -1.10 33.59 -54.33
C ALA A 292 -1.48 32.29 -55.06
N ASP A 293 -1.11 32.17 -56.33
CA ASP A 293 -1.37 30.98 -57.15
C ASP A 293 -0.38 29.84 -56.85
N ALA A 294 0.81 30.20 -56.34
CA ALA A 294 1.88 29.27 -56.08
C ALA A 294 1.93 28.71 -54.65
N MET A 295 1.37 29.42 -53.69
CA MET A 295 1.49 29.08 -52.28
C MET A 295 0.64 27.86 -51.89
N SER A 296 1.20 27.04 -50.99
CA SER A 296 0.41 26.04 -50.28
C SER A 296 -0.40 26.73 -49.17
N GLY A 297 -1.72 26.52 -49.14
CA GLY A 297 -2.64 26.99 -48.11
C GLY A 297 -3.83 26.03 -47.91
N PRO A 298 -4.50 26.04 -46.72
CA PRO A 298 -4.23 26.89 -45.56
C PRO A 298 -2.97 26.46 -44.78
N LEU A 299 -2.30 27.42 -44.16
CA LEU A 299 -1.11 27.17 -43.35
C LEU A 299 -1.46 26.48 -42.04
N PHE A 300 -0.66 25.48 -41.69
CA PHE A 300 -0.68 24.90 -40.35
C PHE A 300 0.33 25.65 -39.49
N CYS A 301 -0.19 26.33 -38.48
CA CYS A 301 0.58 27.12 -37.55
C CYS A 301 0.62 26.45 -36.18
N ILE A 302 1.69 26.71 -35.44
CA ILE A 302 1.87 26.30 -34.04
C ILE A 302 2.02 27.55 -33.15
N SER A 303 1.68 27.42 -31.88
CA SER A 303 1.91 28.45 -30.88
C SER A 303 3.37 28.46 -30.42
N THR A 304 3.84 29.60 -29.91
CA THR A 304 5.16 29.71 -29.26
C THR A 304 5.32 28.76 -28.07
N SER A 305 4.21 28.43 -27.41
CA SER A 305 4.15 27.52 -26.26
C SER A 305 4.08 26.04 -26.63
N ASP A 306 3.88 25.70 -27.90
CA ASP A 306 3.75 24.30 -28.32
C ASP A 306 5.09 23.59 -28.16
N SER A 307 5.05 22.32 -27.73
CA SER A 307 6.27 21.53 -27.55
C SER A 307 6.92 21.24 -28.90
N LEU A 308 8.26 21.13 -28.92
CA LEU A 308 8.97 20.74 -30.13
C LEU A 308 8.59 19.33 -30.61
N TRP A 309 8.18 18.46 -29.68
CA TRP A 309 7.59 17.17 -30.01
C TRP A 309 6.27 17.31 -30.78
N ALA A 310 5.34 18.15 -30.32
CA ALA A 310 4.09 18.40 -31.03
C ALA A 310 4.35 18.99 -32.43
N ALA A 311 5.29 19.94 -32.53
CA ALA A 311 5.73 20.49 -33.81
C ALA A 311 6.32 19.40 -34.73
N HIS A 312 7.17 18.52 -34.20
CA HIS A 312 7.73 17.40 -34.96
C HIS A 312 6.66 16.43 -35.43
N GLN A 313 5.72 16.05 -34.55
CA GLN A 313 4.63 15.14 -34.86
C GLN A 313 3.72 15.71 -35.94
N GLU A 314 3.37 17.00 -35.87
CA GLU A 314 2.58 17.68 -36.90
C GLU A 314 3.32 17.74 -38.24
N MET A 315 4.64 17.97 -38.24
CA MET A 315 5.47 17.88 -39.44
C MET A 315 5.41 16.47 -40.08
N GLN A 316 5.54 15.41 -39.28
CA GLN A 316 5.48 14.03 -39.76
C GLN A 316 4.09 13.68 -40.31
N ARG A 317 3.04 13.95 -39.53
CA ARG A 317 1.65 13.64 -39.88
C ARG A 317 1.24 14.29 -41.20
N ARG A 318 1.67 15.53 -41.42
CA ARG A 318 1.31 16.32 -42.60
C ARG A 318 2.36 16.24 -43.72
N ARG A 319 3.47 15.54 -43.49
CA ARG A 319 4.62 15.42 -44.40
C ARG A 319 5.14 16.79 -44.86
N VAL A 320 5.20 17.75 -43.93
CA VAL A 320 5.76 19.09 -44.15
C VAL A 320 7.04 19.26 -43.35
N ARG A 321 8.00 20.02 -43.88
CA ARG A 321 9.33 20.19 -43.25
C ARG A 321 9.45 21.46 -42.40
N ARG A 322 8.37 22.23 -42.31
CA ARG A 322 8.35 23.56 -41.71
C ARG A 322 6.95 23.92 -41.23
N LEU A 323 6.89 24.58 -40.08
CA LEU A 323 5.67 25.08 -39.46
C LEU A 323 5.88 26.54 -39.10
N VAL A 324 4.88 27.37 -39.38
CA VAL A 324 4.91 28.79 -39.03
C VAL A 324 4.48 28.93 -37.57
N VAL A 325 5.23 29.66 -36.77
CA VAL A 325 4.89 29.98 -35.40
C VAL A 325 4.11 31.29 -35.38
N VAL A 326 2.92 31.26 -34.79
CA VAL A 326 2.03 32.42 -34.71
C VAL A 326 1.77 32.82 -33.26
N GLY A 327 1.49 34.10 -33.07
CA GLY A 327 1.06 34.65 -31.79
C GLY A 327 -0.44 34.48 -31.56
N LYS A 328 -0.93 35.02 -30.44
CA LYS A 328 -2.34 34.88 -30.03
C LYS A 328 -3.32 35.54 -30.99
N GLN A 329 -2.85 36.48 -31.81
CA GLN A 329 -3.68 37.22 -32.76
C GLN A 329 -3.44 36.77 -34.21
N GLY A 330 -2.75 35.63 -34.40
CA GLY A 330 -2.44 35.08 -35.72
C GLY A 330 -1.27 35.76 -36.42
N GLU A 331 -0.59 36.71 -35.76
CA GLU A 331 0.60 37.36 -36.28
C GLU A 331 1.76 36.37 -36.39
N MET A 332 2.54 36.47 -37.46
CA MET A 332 3.74 35.66 -37.63
C MET A 332 4.81 36.07 -36.62
N LEU A 333 5.28 35.11 -35.84
CA LEU A 333 6.37 35.30 -34.86
C LEU A 333 7.66 34.58 -35.23
N GLY A 334 7.55 33.46 -35.96
CA GLY A 334 8.72 32.68 -36.32
C GLY A 334 8.42 31.53 -37.27
N ILE A 335 9.46 30.76 -37.58
CA ILE A 335 9.33 29.49 -38.31
C ILE A 335 10.17 28.42 -37.61
N VAL A 336 9.59 27.24 -37.45
CA VAL A 336 10.31 26.04 -36.99
C VAL A 336 10.46 25.12 -38.18
N SER A 337 11.67 24.61 -38.40
CA SER A 337 11.97 23.67 -39.47
C SER A 337 12.46 22.35 -38.92
N GLU A 338 12.33 21.30 -39.73
CA GLU A 338 12.92 19.99 -39.49
C GLU A 338 14.45 20.05 -39.31
N THR A 339 15.10 21.12 -39.77
CA THR A 339 16.53 21.35 -39.59
C THR A 339 16.89 22.13 -38.32
N ASN A 340 15.92 22.79 -37.69
CA ASN A 340 16.08 23.48 -36.41
C ASN A 340 15.71 22.54 -35.24
N LEU A 341 14.73 21.64 -35.43
CA LEU A 341 14.28 20.68 -34.41
C LEU A 341 15.41 19.79 -33.82
N PRO A 342 16.36 19.25 -34.61
CA PRO A 342 17.46 18.44 -34.10
C PRO A 342 18.66 19.26 -33.61
N GLN A 343 18.64 20.59 -33.73
CA GLN A 343 19.77 21.41 -33.29
C GLN A 343 19.94 21.46 -31.78
N VAL A 344 18.95 20.96 -31.03
CA VAL A 344 18.92 20.80 -29.58
C VAL A 344 19.77 19.62 -29.09
N PHE A 345 20.29 18.80 -30.00
CA PHE A 345 21.16 17.69 -29.65
C PHE A 345 22.63 18.11 -29.84
N THR A 346 23.19 18.86 -28.90
CA THR A 346 24.65 18.89 -28.81
C THR A 346 25.13 17.54 -28.25
N PRO A 347 26.21 16.95 -28.80
CA PRO A 347 26.80 15.74 -28.22
C PRO A 347 27.05 15.90 -26.72
N SER A 348 27.50 17.09 -26.30
CA SER A 348 27.75 17.45 -24.90
C SER A 348 26.51 17.31 -24.00
N GLU A 349 25.35 17.80 -24.42
CA GLU A 349 24.10 17.69 -23.65
C GLU A 349 23.55 16.26 -23.63
N MET A 350 23.76 15.49 -24.71
CA MET A 350 23.37 14.07 -24.76
C MET A 350 24.24 13.21 -23.85
N TYR A 351 25.57 13.41 -23.84
CA TYR A 351 26.44 12.70 -22.91
C TYR A 351 26.13 13.06 -21.45
N GLY A 352 25.91 14.34 -21.14
CA GLY A 352 25.60 14.77 -19.77
C GLY A 352 24.25 14.23 -19.26
N THR A 353 23.23 14.15 -20.10
CA THR A 353 21.94 13.57 -19.69
C THR A 353 21.97 12.05 -19.55
N ILE A 354 22.73 11.35 -20.41
CA ILE A 354 22.96 9.91 -20.25
C ILE A 354 23.74 9.63 -18.97
N GLU A 355 24.77 10.41 -18.67
CA GLU A 355 25.57 10.28 -17.45
C GLU A 355 24.73 10.52 -16.18
N LEU A 356 23.89 11.56 -16.17
CA LEU A 356 22.96 11.82 -15.08
C LEU A 356 21.92 10.70 -14.90
N LEU A 357 21.39 10.16 -15.99
CA LEU A 357 20.46 9.03 -15.93
C LEU A 357 21.15 7.75 -15.44
N GLN A 358 22.37 7.50 -15.89
CA GLN A 358 23.18 6.36 -15.45
C GLN A 358 23.43 6.46 -13.94
N GLN A 359 23.84 7.64 -13.47
CA GLN A 359 24.06 7.91 -12.06
C GLN A 359 22.78 7.73 -11.23
N ALA A 360 21.63 8.24 -11.72
CA ALA A 360 20.35 8.04 -11.04
C ALA A 360 19.91 6.57 -10.98
N VAL A 361 20.21 5.78 -12.02
CA VAL A 361 19.95 4.33 -12.04
C VAL A 361 20.85 3.62 -11.04
N ASP A 362 22.13 3.96 -11.00
CA ASP A 362 23.10 3.38 -10.07
C ASP A 362 22.73 3.70 -8.60
N ASP A 363 22.33 4.95 -8.33
CA ASP A 363 21.86 5.37 -7.02
C ASP A 363 20.60 4.59 -6.60
N ARG A 364 19.65 4.40 -7.53
CA ARG A 364 18.41 3.62 -7.27
C ARG A 364 18.71 2.15 -7.03
N ALA A 365 19.66 1.57 -7.77
CA ALA A 365 20.08 0.18 -7.59
C ALA A 365 20.72 -0.04 -6.21
N SER A 366 21.57 0.89 -5.77
CA SER A 366 22.18 0.88 -4.44
C SER A 366 21.13 0.96 -3.32
N GLN A 367 20.14 1.85 -3.45
CA GLN A 367 19.02 1.95 -2.49
C GLN A 367 18.20 0.66 -2.39
N LEU A 368 17.91 0.03 -3.53
CA LEU A 368 17.18 -1.24 -3.57
C LEU A 368 17.97 -2.37 -2.90
N GLN A 369 19.28 -2.42 -3.12
CA GLN A 369 20.16 -3.39 -2.47
C GLN A 369 20.11 -3.25 -0.95
N GLN A 370 20.25 -2.02 -0.43
CA GLN A 370 20.18 -1.74 1.00
C GLN A 370 18.82 -2.11 1.61
N ALA A 371 17.73 -1.78 0.93
CA ALA A 371 16.38 -2.13 1.39
C ALA A 371 16.17 -3.65 1.44
N ASN A 372 16.68 -4.39 0.46
CA ASN A 372 16.62 -5.86 0.45
C ASN A 372 17.40 -6.47 1.61
N GLU A 373 18.61 -5.99 1.90
CA GLU A 373 19.40 -6.47 3.05
C GLU A 373 18.74 -6.17 4.40
N GLN A 374 18.05 -5.03 4.52
CA GLN A 374 17.27 -4.71 5.72
C GLN A 374 16.06 -5.65 5.87
N LEU A 375 15.29 -5.86 4.80
CA LEU A 375 14.14 -6.77 4.80
C LEU A 375 14.54 -8.20 5.15
N GLN A 376 15.67 -8.68 4.61
CA GLN A 376 16.19 -10.02 4.95
C GLN A 376 16.52 -10.14 6.45
N ARG A 377 17.07 -9.09 7.07
CA ARG A 377 17.32 -9.07 8.53
C ARG A 377 16.03 -9.10 9.33
N GLU A 378 15.03 -8.30 8.96
CA GLU A 378 13.72 -8.29 9.64
C GLU A 378 13.00 -9.64 9.52
N ILE A 379 13.08 -10.30 8.36
CA ILE A 379 12.49 -11.64 8.16
C ILE A 379 13.14 -12.64 9.11
N LEU A 380 14.47 -12.63 9.25
CA LEU A 380 15.19 -13.54 10.13
C LEU A 380 14.82 -13.30 11.61
N GLU A 381 14.70 -12.04 12.04
CA GLU A 381 14.26 -11.70 13.40
C GLU A 381 12.83 -12.17 13.67
N ARG A 382 11.90 -11.94 12.72
CA ARG A 382 10.52 -12.42 12.84
C ARG A 382 10.44 -13.94 12.96
N GLN A 383 11.20 -14.67 12.15
CA GLN A 383 11.24 -16.14 12.22
C GLN A 383 11.74 -16.63 13.60
N ARG A 384 12.76 -15.98 14.17
CA ARG A 384 13.25 -16.32 15.52
C ARG A 384 12.19 -16.06 16.59
N ALA A 385 11.50 -14.93 16.51
CA ALA A 385 10.41 -14.59 17.44
C ALA A 385 9.24 -15.58 17.33
N GLU A 386 8.88 -16.00 16.11
CA GLU A 386 7.82 -16.95 15.86
C GLU A 386 8.13 -18.33 16.46
N VAL A 387 9.36 -18.82 16.29
CA VAL A 387 9.81 -20.07 16.93
C VAL A 387 9.78 -19.98 18.46
N ALA A 388 10.25 -18.87 19.03
CA ALA A 388 10.23 -18.67 20.49
C ALA A 388 8.79 -18.60 21.03
N LEU A 389 7.88 -17.95 20.29
CA LEU A 389 6.46 -17.89 20.66
C LEU A 389 5.81 -19.27 20.60
N GLN A 390 6.11 -20.07 19.58
CA GLN A 390 5.61 -21.43 19.44
C GLN A 390 6.06 -22.31 20.63
N GLN A 391 7.34 -22.23 20.99
CA GLN A 391 7.87 -22.95 22.16
C GLN A 391 7.20 -22.52 23.47
N ALA A 392 7.05 -21.22 23.69
CA ALA A 392 6.36 -20.71 24.88
C ALA A 392 4.89 -21.15 24.93
N HIS A 393 4.22 -21.23 23.78
CA HIS A 393 2.85 -21.72 23.69
C HIS A 393 2.73 -23.20 24.06
N ASP A 394 3.62 -24.04 23.52
CA ASP A 394 3.64 -25.48 23.81
C ASP A 394 3.95 -25.76 25.28
N ASP A 395 4.87 -25.00 25.88
CA ASP A 395 5.19 -25.08 27.31
C ASP A 395 4.01 -24.68 28.18
N LEU A 396 3.33 -23.58 27.85
CA LEU A 396 2.15 -23.15 28.59
C LEU A 396 1.03 -24.18 28.49
N LYS A 397 0.80 -24.75 27.31
CA LYS A 397 -0.20 -25.79 27.09
C LYS A 397 0.06 -27.01 27.99
N ARG A 398 1.31 -27.47 28.03
CA ARG A 398 1.74 -28.56 28.92
C ARG A 398 1.50 -28.24 30.39
N GLN A 399 1.85 -27.02 30.84
CA GLN A 399 1.58 -26.59 32.22
C GLN A 399 0.08 -26.57 32.56
N VAL A 400 -0.76 -26.11 31.63
CA VAL A 400 -2.21 -26.10 31.81
C VAL A 400 -2.75 -27.53 31.91
N GLU A 401 -2.30 -28.44 31.04
CA GLU A 401 -2.70 -29.85 31.09
C GLU A 401 -2.29 -30.51 32.42
N GLU A 402 -1.04 -30.31 32.87
CA GLU A 402 -0.56 -30.82 34.15
C GLU A 402 -1.36 -30.25 35.33
N ARG A 403 -1.61 -28.94 35.36
CA ARG A 403 -2.36 -28.27 36.44
C ARG A 403 -3.82 -28.68 36.45
N THR A 404 -4.46 -28.81 35.30
CA THR A 404 -5.85 -29.27 35.21
C THR A 404 -5.97 -30.71 35.68
N ALA A 405 -5.01 -31.59 35.34
CA ALA A 405 -4.96 -32.96 35.86
C ALA A 405 -4.78 -32.99 37.39
N GLN A 406 -3.85 -32.20 37.93
CA GLN A 406 -3.63 -32.07 39.38
C GLN A 406 -4.89 -31.57 40.12
N LEU A 407 -5.54 -30.51 39.60
CA LEU A 407 -6.77 -29.96 40.18
C LEU A 407 -7.91 -30.96 40.12
N SER A 408 -8.08 -31.69 39.01
CA SER A 408 -9.07 -32.75 38.88
C SER A 408 -8.87 -33.85 39.93
N ALA A 409 -7.63 -34.32 40.10
CA ALA A 409 -7.29 -35.33 41.10
C ALA A 409 -7.54 -34.85 42.54
N SER A 410 -7.17 -33.59 42.84
CA SER A 410 -7.42 -32.98 44.15
C SER A 410 -8.93 -32.82 44.43
N ASN A 411 -9.70 -32.39 43.43
CA ASN A 411 -11.16 -32.26 43.55
C ASN A 411 -11.83 -33.61 43.81
N GLU A 412 -11.43 -34.69 43.11
CA GLU A 412 -11.94 -36.03 43.38
C GLU A 412 -11.63 -36.49 44.82
N LEU A 413 -10.42 -36.20 45.32
CA LEU A 413 -10.03 -36.57 46.67
C LEU A 413 -10.84 -35.78 47.72
N LEU A 414 -10.99 -34.47 47.53
CA LEU A 414 -11.81 -33.62 48.38
C LEU A 414 -13.28 -34.07 48.39
N GLN A 415 -13.84 -34.41 47.23
CA GLN A 415 -15.20 -34.96 47.15
C GLN A 415 -15.34 -36.26 47.95
N ARG A 416 -14.37 -37.18 47.86
CA ARG A 416 -14.36 -38.41 48.66
C ARG A 416 -14.31 -38.11 50.16
N ASP A 417 -13.50 -37.16 50.59
CA ASP A 417 -13.37 -36.80 52.00
C ASP A 417 -14.61 -36.08 52.53
N ILE A 418 -15.27 -35.23 51.74
CA ILE A 418 -16.56 -34.63 52.10
C ILE A 418 -17.59 -35.73 52.35
N VAL A 419 -17.71 -36.72 51.47
CA VAL A 419 -18.63 -37.85 51.63
C VAL A 419 -18.30 -38.66 52.90
N LYS A 420 -17.02 -38.89 53.19
CA LYS A 420 -16.62 -39.57 54.43
C LYS A 420 -17.00 -38.77 55.68
N ARG A 421 -16.73 -37.46 55.70
CA ARG A 421 -17.08 -36.59 56.83
C ARG A 421 -18.58 -36.57 57.08
N GLN A 422 -19.38 -36.47 56.03
CA GLN A 422 -20.84 -36.53 56.13
C GLN A 422 -21.33 -37.85 56.76
N ARG A 423 -20.74 -39.00 56.38
CA ARG A 423 -21.07 -40.29 57.00
C ARG A 423 -20.71 -40.35 58.49
N VAL A 424 -19.56 -39.81 58.86
CA VAL A 424 -19.10 -39.76 60.26
C VAL A 424 -20.00 -38.84 61.08
N GLU A 425 -20.35 -37.67 60.55
CA GLU A 425 -21.23 -36.70 61.19
C GLU A 425 -22.63 -37.28 61.42
N GLU A 426 -23.19 -37.97 60.42
CA GLU A 426 -24.48 -38.65 60.56
C GLU A 426 -24.43 -39.76 61.62
N ALA A 427 -23.37 -40.58 61.63
CA ALA A 427 -23.19 -41.61 62.65
C ALA A 427 -23.01 -41.03 64.07
N LEU A 428 -22.31 -39.89 64.19
CA LEU A 428 -22.16 -39.18 65.45
C LEU A 428 -23.51 -38.65 65.93
N ARG A 429 -24.29 -38.03 65.03
CA ARG A 429 -25.64 -37.53 65.32
C ARG A 429 -26.56 -38.65 65.81
N GLN A 430 -26.50 -39.83 65.20
CA GLN A 430 -27.25 -41.02 65.65
C GLN A 430 -26.80 -41.52 67.03
N LYS A 431 -25.50 -41.51 67.31
CA LYS A 431 -25.00 -41.88 68.65
C LYS A 431 -25.42 -40.86 69.71
N GLU A 432 -25.39 -39.57 69.39
CA GLU A 432 -25.80 -38.51 70.31
C GLU A 432 -27.29 -38.64 70.66
N THR A 433 -28.17 -38.84 69.66
CA THR A 433 -29.60 -39.06 69.92
C THR A 433 -29.84 -40.31 70.76
N ARG A 434 -29.11 -41.41 70.50
CA ARG A 434 -29.19 -42.64 71.30
C ARG A 434 -28.72 -42.43 72.74
N LEU A 435 -27.59 -41.75 72.95
CA LEU A 435 -27.09 -41.43 74.28
C LEU A 435 -28.08 -40.55 75.04
N ARG A 436 -28.64 -39.51 74.41
CA ARG A 436 -29.69 -38.67 75.02
C ARG A 436 -30.89 -39.50 75.47
N SER A 437 -31.36 -40.43 74.64
CA SER A 437 -32.47 -41.33 74.99
C SER A 437 -32.11 -42.27 76.14
N GLN A 438 -30.90 -42.85 76.15
CA GLN A 438 -30.43 -43.71 77.24
C GLN A 438 -30.28 -42.94 78.56
N THR A 439 -29.76 -41.71 78.53
CA THR A 439 -29.68 -40.84 79.71
C THR A 439 -31.06 -40.56 80.27
N GLN A 440 -32.03 -40.22 79.43
CA GLN A 440 -33.42 -40.01 79.87
C GLN A 440 -34.03 -41.26 80.50
N GLN A 441 -33.81 -42.43 79.90
CA GLN A 441 -34.26 -43.70 80.47
C GLN A 441 -33.60 -44.00 81.82
N LEU A 442 -32.29 -43.77 81.93
CA LEU A 442 -31.53 -44.00 83.16
C LEU A 442 -32.02 -43.06 84.27
N GLU A 443 -32.23 -41.78 83.99
CA GLU A 443 -32.80 -40.81 84.94
C GLU A 443 -34.18 -41.25 85.42
N GLN A 444 -35.04 -41.72 84.51
CA GLN A 444 -36.36 -42.24 84.89
C GLN A 444 -36.24 -43.49 85.79
N THR A 445 -35.35 -44.43 85.43
CA THR A 445 -35.12 -45.64 86.22
C THR A 445 -34.58 -45.32 87.61
N LEU A 446 -33.65 -44.37 87.72
CA LEU A 446 -33.10 -43.91 89.01
C LEU A 446 -34.19 -43.30 89.89
N ARG A 447 -35.04 -42.43 89.33
CA ARG A 447 -36.18 -41.86 90.08
C ARG A 447 -37.10 -42.97 90.59
N GLN A 448 -37.38 -43.98 89.78
CA GLN A 448 -38.26 -45.08 90.15
C GLN A 448 -37.65 -46.01 91.22
N LEU A 449 -36.35 -46.30 91.13
CA LEU A 449 -35.60 -47.02 92.16
C LEU A 449 -35.60 -46.25 93.48
N GLN A 450 -35.35 -44.93 93.45
CA GLN A 450 -35.37 -44.10 94.66
C GLN A 450 -36.75 -44.09 95.32
N GLN A 451 -37.83 -44.01 94.53
CA GLN A 451 -39.20 -44.13 95.03
C GLN A 451 -39.45 -45.50 95.67
N THR A 452 -39.02 -46.57 95.00
CA THR A 452 -39.18 -47.95 95.49
C THR A 452 -38.39 -48.19 96.77
N GLN A 453 -37.14 -47.70 96.85
CA GLN A 453 -36.33 -47.77 98.07
C GLN A 453 -37.00 -47.02 99.23
N THR A 454 -37.51 -45.81 98.97
CA THR A 454 -38.25 -45.03 99.98
C THR A 454 -39.46 -45.81 100.50
N GLN A 455 -40.20 -46.47 99.60
CA GLN A 455 -41.35 -47.30 99.94
C GLN A 455 -40.95 -48.51 100.79
N LEU A 456 -39.89 -49.24 100.42
CA LEU A 456 -39.39 -50.40 101.16
C LEU A 456 -38.94 -50.03 102.57
N VAL A 457 -38.21 -48.92 102.73
CA VAL A 457 -37.81 -48.42 104.06
C VAL A 457 -39.03 -48.11 104.93
N GLN A 458 -40.09 -47.53 104.36
CA GLN A 458 -41.34 -47.32 105.10
C GLN A 458 -42.02 -48.64 105.48
N THR A 459 -42.06 -49.61 104.56
CA THR A 459 -42.63 -50.94 104.83
C THR A 459 -41.84 -51.70 105.91
N GLU A 460 -40.51 -51.65 105.89
CA GLU A 460 -39.65 -52.26 106.90
C GLU A 460 -39.85 -51.61 108.28
N LYS A 461 -39.90 -50.28 108.34
CA LYS A 461 -40.22 -49.55 109.59
C LYS A 461 -41.57 -49.95 110.16
N MET A 462 -42.59 -50.13 109.31
CA MET A 462 -43.91 -50.60 109.76
C MET A 462 -43.85 -52.04 110.28
N SER A 463 -43.03 -52.90 109.67
CA SER A 463 -42.84 -54.29 110.11
C SER A 463 -42.10 -54.37 111.45
N SER A 464 -41.01 -53.61 111.64
CA SER A 464 -40.26 -53.62 112.91
C SER A 464 -41.12 -53.09 114.06
N LEU A 465 -41.95 -52.07 113.79
CA LEU A 465 -42.89 -51.53 114.76
C LEU A 465 -43.94 -52.58 115.16
N GLY A 466 -44.46 -53.34 114.21
CA GLY A 466 -45.41 -54.44 114.47
C GLY A 466 -44.82 -55.54 115.38
N GLN A 467 -43.54 -55.88 115.18
CA GLN A 467 -42.87 -56.92 115.98
C GLN A 467 -42.59 -56.46 117.42
N MET A 468 -42.31 -55.18 117.63
CA MET A 468 -42.11 -54.60 118.96
C MET A 468 -43.41 -54.56 119.77
N ILE A 469 -44.54 -54.19 119.14
CA ILE A 469 -45.86 -54.16 119.80
C ILE A 469 -46.27 -55.55 120.30
N ALA A 470 -46.00 -56.60 119.51
CA ALA A 470 -46.30 -57.98 119.89
C ALA A 470 -45.51 -58.44 121.13
N GLY A 471 -44.25 -58.01 121.28
CA GLY A 471 -43.42 -58.30 122.46
C GLY A 471 -43.96 -57.66 123.74
N ILE A 472 -44.36 -56.39 123.68
CA ILE A 472 -44.93 -55.65 124.82
C ILE A 472 -46.24 -56.31 125.30
N ALA A 473 -47.09 -56.75 124.38
CA ALA A 473 -48.34 -57.43 124.72
C ALA A 473 -48.11 -58.75 125.48
N HIS A 474 -47.06 -59.49 125.12
CA HIS A 474 -46.70 -60.72 125.81
C HIS A 474 -46.20 -60.49 127.23
N GLU A 475 -45.42 -59.43 127.47
CA GLU A 475 -44.89 -59.13 128.80
C GLU A 475 -45.96 -58.62 129.78
N ILE A 476 -47.01 -57.94 129.29
CA ILE A 476 -48.13 -57.48 130.13
C ILE A 476 -49.03 -58.63 130.59
N ASN A 477 -49.25 -59.64 129.74
CA ASN A 477 -50.16 -60.74 130.07
C ASN A 477 -49.63 -61.65 131.20
N ASN A 478 -48.31 -61.77 131.35
CA ASN A 478 -47.69 -62.64 132.35
C ASN A 478 -48.05 -62.25 133.81
N PRO A 479 -47.86 -60.99 134.27
CA PRO A 479 -48.24 -60.60 135.62
C PRO A 479 -49.76 -60.66 135.85
N VAL A 480 -50.58 -60.36 134.84
CA VAL A 480 -52.05 -60.36 134.95
C VAL A 480 -52.59 -61.77 135.24
N ASN A 481 -52.12 -62.77 134.50
CA ASN A 481 -52.53 -64.16 134.74
C ASN A 481 -52.12 -64.66 136.13
N PHE A 482 -50.96 -64.23 136.63
CA PHE A 482 -50.48 -64.59 137.96
C PHE A 482 -51.38 -64.02 139.08
N ILE A 483 -51.82 -62.77 138.94
CA ILE A 483 -52.72 -62.11 139.90
C ILE A 483 -54.09 -62.80 139.92
N TYR A 484 -54.67 -63.07 138.75
CA TYR A 484 -56.02 -63.64 138.64
C TYR A 484 -56.10 -65.05 139.23
N GLY A 485 -55.06 -65.89 139.01
CA GLY A 485 -55.01 -67.25 139.55
C GLY A 485 -54.98 -67.31 141.09
N ASN A 486 -54.24 -66.39 141.72
CA ASN A 486 -54.12 -66.39 143.19
C ASN A 486 -55.38 -65.83 143.89
N LEU A 487 -56.12 -64.92 143.27
CA LEU A 487 -57.33 -64.34 143.86
C LEU A 487 -58.40 -65.39 144.21
N SER A 488 -58.53 -66.42 143.36
CA SER A 488 -59.51 -67.49 143.55
C SER A 488 -59.24 -68.30 144.83
N HIS A 489 -57.98 -68.66 145.08
CA HIS A 489 -57.58 -69.40 146.27
C HIS A 489 -57.79 -68.58 147.55
N THR A 490 -57.39 -67.31 147.55
CA THR A 490 -57.57 -66.40 148.69
C THR A 490 -59.05 -66.25 149.06
N SER A 491 -59.94 -66.08 148.08
CA SER A 491 -61.38 -65.99 148.32
C SER A 491 -61.95 -67.25 148.97
N HIS A 492 -61.48 -68.43 148.56
CA HIS A 492 -61.92 -69.70 149.14
C HIS A 492 -61.49 -69.83 150.61
N TYR A 493 -60.22 -69.53 150.92
CA TYR A 493 -59.72 -69.59 152.29
C TYR A 493 -60.43 -68.63 153.25
N ILE A 494 -60.75 -67.41 152.79
CA ILE A 494 -61.48 -66.43 153.61
C ILE A 494 -62.88 -66.95 153.97
N LYS A 495 -63.60 -67.55 153.02
CA LYS A 495 -64.94 -68.11 153.27
C LYS A 495 -64.94 -69.23 154.31
N GLU A 496 -63.96 -70.13 154.25
CA GLU A 496 -63.82 -71.20 155.24
C GLU A 496 -63.46 -70.65 156.63
N LEU A 497 -62.62 -69.62 156.69
CA LEU A 497 -62.26 -68.93 157.93
C LEU A 497 -63.47 -68.24 158.57
N LEU A 498 -64.25 -67.47 157.81
CA LEU A 498 -65.46 -66.81 158.31
C LEU A 498 -66.47 -67.83 158.84
N ARG A 499 -66.65 -68.95 158.14
CA ARG A 499 -67.54 -70.02 158.57
C ARG A 499 -67.13 -70.67 159.90
N LEU A 500 -65.82 -70.81 160.13
CA LEU A 500 -65.30 -71.31 161.41
C LEU A 500 -65.56 -70.32 162.55
N VAL A 501 -65.37 -69.02 162.30
CA VAL A 501 -65.62 -67.96 163.27
C VAL A 501 -67.10 -67.87 163.64
N GLU A 502 -68.00 -68.01 162.67
CA GLU A 502 -69.45 -68.02 162.87
C GLU A 502 -69.91 -69.21 163.75
N LEU A 503 -69.32 -70.39 163.53
CA LEU A 503 -69.53 -71.57 164.37
C LEU A 503 -69.03 -71.36 165.81
N TYR A 504 -67.89 -70.68 165.97
CA TYR A 504 -67.33 -70.37 167.27
C TYR A 504 -68.23 -69.41 168.06
N GLN A 505 -68.76 -68.36 167.41
CA GLN A 505 -69.72 -67.42 168.00
C GLN A 505 -71.02 -68.12 168.46
N ARG A 506 -71.48 -69.13 167.71
CA ARG A 506 -72.75 -69.81 168.01
C ARG A 506 -72.71 -70.69 169.26
N HIS A 507 -71.57 -71.32 169.55
CA HIS A 507 -71.45 -72.27 170.65
C HIS A 507 -70.77 -71.71 171.90
N TYR A 508 -70.19 -70.50 171.84
CA TYR A 508 -69.55 -69.83 172.96
C TYR A 508 -70.08 -68.40 173.16
N PRO A 509 -71.34 -68.25 173.63
CA PRO A 509 -72.07 -66.97 173.61
C PRO A 509 -71.57 -65.93 174.62
N GLU A 510 -70.75 -66.31 175.60
CA GLU A 510 -70.05 -65.37 176.49
C GLU A 510 -68.53 -65.60 176.42
N PRO A 511 -67.84 -65.08 175.39
CA PRO A 511 -66.39 -65.16 175.31
C PRO A 511 -65.71 -64.36 176.42
N ALA A 512 -64.49 -64.77 176.80
CA ALA A 512 -63.64 -63.98 177.68
C ALA A 512 -63.38 -62.57 177.11
N LEU A 513 -63.22 -61.59 177.99
CA LEU A 513 -63.12 -60.16 177.64
C LEU A 513 -62.09 -59.84 176.53
N GLU A 514 -60.97 -60.58 176.48
CA GLU A 514 -59.93 -60.41 175.45
C GLU A 514 -60.42 -60.71 174.04
N ILE A 515 -61.32 -61.69 173.86
CA ILE A 515 -61.86 -62.08 172.55
C ILE A 515 -62.91 -61.06 172.08
N GLN A 516 -63.72 -60.52 173.00
CA GLN A 516 -64.70 -59.48 172.69
C GLN A 516 -64.01 -58.16 172.26
N ALA A 517 -62.91 -57.79 172.92
CA ALA A 517 -62.14 -56.61 172.54
C ALA A 517 -61.54 -56.74 171.12
N ALA A 518 -60.93 -57.88 170.80
CA ALA A 518 -60.35 -58.12 169.47
C ALA A 518 -61.39 -58.17 168.35
N ALA A 519 -62.57 -58.76 168.59
CA ALA A 519 -63.64 -58.82 167.60
C ALA A 519 -64.23 -57.44 167.26
N ALA A 520 -64.29 -56.52 168.24
CA ALA A 520 -64.73 -55.14 168.03
C ALA A 520 -63.68 -54.31 167.27
N GLU A 521 -62.38 -54.55 167.48
CA GLU A 521 -61.30 -53.81 166.81
C GLU A 521 -61.22 -54.11 165.30
N ILE A 522 -61.50 -55.35 164.89
CA ILE A 522 -61.51 -55.74 163.47
C ILE A 522 -62.86 -55.55 162.77
N GLU A 523 -63.85 -54.97 163.45
CA GLU A 523 -65.23 -54.79 162.96
C GLU A 523 -65.80 -56.06 162.31
N LEU A 524 -65.66 -57.19 163.00
CA LEU A 524 -65.95 -58.51 162.43
C LEU A 524 -67.38 -58.65 161.86
N ASP A 525 -68.35 -57.88 162.38
CA ASP A 525 -69.75 -57.88 161.94
C ASP A 525 -69.96 -57.27 160.53
N PHE A 526 -68.95 -56.63 159.95
CA PHE A 526 -69.03 -55.95 158.64
C PHE A 526 -68.56 -56.84 157.46
N TRP A 527 -67.93 -57.98 157.73
CA TRP A 527 -67.28 -58.84 156.72
C TRP A 527 -68.15 -59.95 156.14
#